data_AF-A0A5P8JWT2-F1
#
_entry.id   AF-A0A5P8JWT2-F1
#
_cell.length_a   1.000
_cell.length_b   1.000
_cell.length_c   1.000
_cell.angle_alpha   90.00
_cell.angle_beta   90.00
_cell.angle_gamma   90.00
#
_symmetry.space_group_name_H-M   'P 1'
#
loop_
_entity.id
_entity.type
_entity.pdbx_description
1 polymer ?
#
loop_
_entity_poly.entity_id
_entity_poly.type
_entity_poly.pdbx_seq_one_letter_code
_entity_poly.pdbx_strand_id
1 'polypeptide(L)'
;MDADTVPPVHLAKVLDGLATNPALPAHLVRRLFAWRRSGGKVARRPDLTDDMYAEMIATAESIERRYRRRDKFTFWWNEAAVLTFSSEVLRRFVTDPVPRLRSFAPRDPNLPAALAEKLASDPEERVRRAVAPHRNLPLPSLLRLLADPCERVAEAAGASPFLPAAHMEWLLTRAGL
;
A
#
# COMPACT_ATOMS: atom_id res chain seq x y z
N MET A 1 3.03 -32.68 32.25
CA MET A 1 2.56 -33.98 31.75
C MET A 1 2.80 -34.04 30.25
N ASP A 2 4.10 -33.97 29.95
CA ASP A 2 4.90 -34.67 28.95
C ASP A 2 4.27 -34.96 27.59
N ALA A 3 4.60 -34.08 26.64
CA ALA A 3 4.94 -34.56 25.31
C ALA A 3 6.45 -34.39 25.15
N ASP A 4 7.12 -35.53 25.22
CA ASP A 4 8.50 -35.79 24.83
C ASP A 4 8.68 -35.38 23.36
N THR A 5 8.73 -34.07 23.10
CA THR A 5 8.76 -33.53 21.74
C THR A 5 10.20 -33.53 21.28
N VAL A 6 10.61 -34.68 20.73
CA VAL A 6 11.81 -34.77 19.92
C VAL A 6 11.70 -33.67 18.83
N PRO A 7 12.62 -32.69 18.78
CA PRO A 7 12.52 -31.62 17.81
C PRO A 7 12.59 -32.21 16.41
N PRO A 8 11.70 -31.81 15.49
CA PRO A 8 11.65 -32.43 14.17
C PRO A 8 12.96 -32.22 13.43
N VAL A 9 13.58 -33.32 12.99
CA VAL A 9 14.84 -33.36 12.25
C VAL A 9 14.81 -32.46 11.00
N HIS A 10 13.63 -32.26 10.42
CA HIS A 10 13.39 -31.37 9.28
C HIS A 10 12.37 -30.26 9.61
N LEU A 11 12.63 -29.48 10.65
CA LEU A 11 11.77 -28.36 11.08
C LEU A 11 11.27 -27.47 9.93
N ALA A 12 12.13 -27.16 8.96
CA ALA A 12 11.73 -26.37 7.78
C ALA A 12 10.66 -27.04 6.91
N LYS A 13 10.71 -28.37 6.74
CA LYS A 13 9.71 -29.14 5.99
C LYS A 13 8.41 -29.31 6.78
N VAL A 14 8.50 -29.38 8.11
CA VAL A 14 7.33 -29.39 8.99
C VAL A 14 6.59 -28.06 8.92
N LEU A 15 7.33 -26.94 8.95
CA LEU A 15 6.76 -25.60 8.81
C LEU A 15 6.15 -25.38 7.42
N ASP A 16 6.78 -25.88 6.35
CA ASP A 16 6.18 -25.95 5.01
C ASP A 16 4.85 -26.73 4.97
N GLY A 17 4.72 -27.80 5.77
CA GLY A 17 3.50 -28.60 5.87
C GLY A 17 2.41 -27.90 6.68
N LEU A 18 2.79 -27.25 7.79
CA LEU A 18 1.90 -26.40 8.58
C LEU A 18 1.34 -25.24 7.75
N ALA A 19 2.14 -24.68 6.85
CA ALA A 19 1.71 -23.64 5.90
C ALA A 19 0.57 -24.09 4.96
N THR A 20 0.41 -25.39 4.74
CA THR A 20 -0.65 -25.96 3.89
C THR A 20 -1.80 -26.58 4.68
N ASN A 21 -1.75 -26.54 6.02
CA ASN A 21 -2.75 -27.18 6.87
C ASN A 21 -3.97 -26.26 7.06
N PRO A 22 -5.17 -26.68 6.63
CA PRO A 22 -6.35 -25.82 6.68
C PRO A 22 -6.81 -25.47 8.10
N ALA A 23 -6.47 -26.31 9.09
CA ALA A 23 -6.87 -26.15 10.48
C ALA A 23 -5.93 -25.27 11.31
N LEU A 24 -4.87 -24.70 10.72
CA LEU A 24 -3.92 -23.86 11.45
C LEU A 24 -4.56 -22.50 11.85
N PRO A 25 -4.60 -22.14 13.15
CA PRO A 25 -5.19 -20.87 13.60
C PRO A 25 -4.47 -19.63 13.05
N ALA A 26 -5.23 -18.60 12.71
CA ALA A 26 -4.75 -17.37 12.05
C ALA A 26 -3.58 -16.66 12.76
N HIS A 27 -3.57 -16.62 14.10
CA HIS A 27 -2.48 -15.99 14.85
C HIS A 27 -1.15 -16.77 14.77
N LEU A 28 -1.20 -18.10 14.52
CA LEU A 28 -0.02 -18.93 14.31
C LEU A 28 0.50 -18.85 12.87
N VAL A 29 -0.41 -18.62 11.89
CA VAL A 29 -0.05 -18.29 10.51
C VAL A 29 0.83 -17.03 10.46
N ARG A 30 0.49 -15.99 11.24
CA ARG A 30 1.30 -14.76 11.37
C ARG A 30 2.72 -15.02 11.87
N ARG A 31 2.88 -15.94 12.83
CA ARG A 31 4.21 -16.36 13.35
C ARG A 31 5.00 -17.13 12.30
N LEU A 32 4.32 -17.94 11.49
CA LEU A 32 4.93 -18.71 10.39
C LEU A 32 5.41 -17.78 9.26
N PHE A 33 4.65 -16.72 8.94
CA PHE A 33 5.03 -15.68 7.97
C PHE A 33 6.31 -14.92 8.37
N ALA A 34 6.49 -14.64 9.66
CA ALA A 34 7.68 -13.96 10.17
C ALA A 34 8.94 -14.84 10.08
N TRP A 35 8.78 -16.17 10.03
CA TRP A 35 9.86 -17.15 10.12
C TRP A 35 10.64 -17.35 8.81
N ARG A 36 10.04 -17.14 7.63
CA ARG A 36 10.78 -17.13 6.35
C ARG A 36 10.19 -16.09 5.41
N ARG A 37 11.02 -15.17 4.93
CA ARG A 37 10.73 -14.07 3.97
C ARG A 37 10.19 -14.51 2.58
N SER A 38 9.62 -15.70 2.46
CA SER A 38 9.07 -16.25 1.23
C SER A 38 7.69 -16.82 1.53
N GLY A 39 6.62 -16.11 1.14
CA GLY A 39 5.23 -16.56 1.18
C GLY A 39 4.93 -17.73 0.22
N GLY A 40 5.83 -18.72 0.16
CA GLY A 40 5.65 -19.94 -0.63
C GLY A 40 4.71 -20.90 0.07
N LYS A 41 3.76 -21.46 -0.70
CA LYS A 41 2.72 -22.45 -0.33
C LYS A 41 1.48 -21.93 0.41
N VAL A 42 1.58 -20.94 1.29
CA VAL A 42 0.38 -20.31 1.91
C VAL A 42 -0.48 -19.61 0.85
N ALA A 43 0.15 -18.95 -0.13
CA ALA A 43 -0.49 -18.23 -1.23
C ALA A 43 -1.31 -19.08 -2.22
N ARG A 44 -1.47 -20.40 -1.97
CA ARG A 44 -2.20 -21.33 -2.84
C ARG A 44 -3.46 -21.91 -2.19
N ARG A 45 -3.85 -21.41 -1.00
CA ARG A 45 -5.06 -21.88 -0.31
C ARG A 45 -6.34 -21.35 -0.98
N PRO A 46 -7.32 -22.23 -1.26
CA PRO A 46 -8.54 -21.87 -2.00
C PRO A 46 -9.63 -21.18 -1.15
N ASP A 47 -9.47 -21.08 0.16
CA ASP A 47 -10.42 -20.53 1.13
C ASP A 47 -10.02 -19.11 1.60
N LEU A 48 -10.34 -18.11 0.78
CA LEU A 48 -9.95 -16.70 0.97
C LEU A 48 -10.84 -15.93 1.97
N THR A 49 -10.37 -15.72 3.19
CA THR A 49 -10.93 -14.81 4.23
C THR A 49 -9.82 -14.42 5.21
N ASP A 50 -9.70 -13.14 5.61
CA ASP A 50 -8.70 -12.51 6.53
C ASP A 50 -7.20 -12.71 6.28
N ASP A 51 -6.78 -13.89 5.83
CA ASP A 51 -5.40 -14.26 5.49
C ASP A 51 -4.90 -13.49 4.25
N MET A 52 -5.79 -13.18 3.29
CA MET A 52 -5.45 -12.32 2.15
C MET A 52 -5.17 -10.89 2.62
N TYR A 53 -5.92 -10.32 3.57
CA TYR A 53 -5.62 -8.98 4.10
C TYR A 53 -4.26 -8.95 4.81
N ALA A 54 -3.90 -10.01 5.54
CA ALA A 54 -2.58 -10.14 6.16
C ALA A 54 -1.46 -10.26 5.12
N GLU A 55 -1.67 -11.03 4.05
CA GLU A 55 -0.73 -11.16 2.93
C GLU A 55 -0.60 -9.86 2.13
N MET A 56 -1.69 -9.12 1.96
CA MET A 56 -1.71 -7.81 1.33
C MET A 56 -0.93 -6.78 2.16
N ILE A 57 -1.10 -6.78 3.48
CA ILE A 57 -0.32 -5.97 4.42
C ILE A 57 1.17 -6.36 4.33
N ALA A 58 1.51 -7.65 4.36
CA ALA A 58 2.89 -8.12 4.27
C ALA A 58 3.54 -7.79 2.91
N THR A 59 2.79 -7.89 1.82
CA THR A 59 3.19 -7.51 0.47
C THR A 59 3.42 -6.00 0.40
N ALA A 60 2.46 -5.21 0.90
CA ALA A 60 2.57 -3.76 1.08
C ALA A 60 3.81 -3.35 1.89
N GLU A 61 4.15 -4.08 2.94
CA GLU A 61 5.38 -3.87 3.71
C GLU A 61 6.65 -4.21 2.95
N SER A 62 6.67 -5.32 2.22
CA SER A 62 7.81 -5.74 1.39
C SER A 62 8.10 -4.71 0.29
N ILE A 63 7.05 -4.22 -0.36
CA ILE A 63 7.11 -3.15 -1.36
C ILE A 63 7.70 -1.90 -0.71
N GLU A 64 7.09 -1.38 0.37
CA GLU A 64 7.58 -0.15 0.99
C GLU A 64 9.02 -0.26 1.49
N ARG A 65 9.42 -1.40 2.07
CA ARG A 65 10.83 -1.64 2.49
C ARG A 65 11.79 -1.64 1.31
N ARG A 66 11.37 -2.17 0.15
CA ARG A 66 12.16 -2.20 -1.08
C ARG A 66 12.35 -0.81 -1.67
N TYR A 67 11.31 0.03 -1.66
CA TYR A 67 11.36 1.39 -2.19
C TYR A 67 11.97 2.42 -1.21
N ARG A 68 11.83 2.25 0.12
CA ARG A 68 12.48 3.13 1.12
C ARG A 68 14.01 3.14 1.01
N ARG A 69 14.61 2.09 0.43
CA ARG A 69 16.06 1.98 0.22
C ARG A 69 16.55 2.61 -1.09
N ARG A 70 15.65 2.96 -2.00
CA ARG A 70 15.97 3.38 -3.36
C ARG A 70 15.28 4.72 -3.62
N ASP A 71 15.97 5.78 -3.23
CA ASP A 71 15.71 7.18 -3.56
C ASP A 71 14.46 7.85 -2.95
N LYS A 72 14.59 9.11 -2.54
CA LYS A 72 13.52 9.90 -1.89
C LYS A 72 12.46 10.38 -2.90
N PHE A 73 12.78 10.35 -4.20
CA PHE A 73 12.02 11.01 -5.26
C PHE A 73 11.31 10.07 -6.26
N THR A 74 11.59 8.77 -6.28
CA THR A 74 10.93 7.81 -7.21
C THR A 74 9.62 7.27 -6.65
N PHE A 75 8.72 8.16 -6.21
CA PHE A 75 7.32 7.81 -5.92
C PHE A 75 6.42 7.92 -7.16
N TRP A 76 6.97 8.37 -8.28
CA TRP A 76 6.31 8.48 -9.57
C TRP A 76 6.43 7.15 -10.32
N TRP A 77 5.46 6.29 -10.02
CA TRP A 77 4.93 5.19 -10.84
C TRP A 77 5.84 4.67 -11.95
N ASN A 78 6.60 3.62 -11.65
CA ASN A 78 7.10 2.73 -12.69
C ASN A 78 6.03 1.65 -12.91
N GLU A 79 5.28 1.73 -14.02
CA GLU A 79 4.18 0.81 -14.37
C GLU A 79 4.59 -0.67 -14.39
N ALA A 80 5.89 -0.97 -14.46
CA ALA A 80 6.40 -2.34 -14.57
C ALA A 80 6.74 -3.01 -13.23
N ALA A 81 6.58 -2.34 -12.09
CA ALA A 81 6.87 -2.96 -10.80
C ALA A 81 5.82 -2.61 -9.75
N VAL A 82 5.03 -3.64 -9.41
CA VAL A 82 4.14 -3.77 -8.25
C VAL A 82 2.66 -3.44 -8.50
N LEU A 83 2.02 -4.26 -9.33
CA LEU A 83 0.58 -4.54 -9.22
C LEU A 83 0.40 -5.99 -8.77
N THR A 84 0.25 -6.21 -7.46
CA THR A 84 -0.16 -7.51 -6.91
C THR A 84 -1.68 -7.59 -6.69
N PHE A 85 -2.39 -6.46 -6.77
CA PHE A 85 -3.81 -6.36 -6.40
C PHE A 85 -4.67 -5.94 -7.59
N SER A 86 -5.86 -6.53 -7.71
CA SER A 86 -6.86 -6.14 -8.69
C SER A 86 -7.47 -4.76 -8.36
N SER A 87 -8.02 -4.07 -9.34
CA SER A 87 -8.74 -2.80 -9.12
C SER A 87 -9.87 -2.93 -8.11
N GLU A 88 -10.60 -4.05 -8.10
CA GLU A 88 -11.67 -4.30 -7.11
C GLU A 88 -11.12 -4.25 -5.69
N VAL A 89 -10.00 -4.92 -5.47
CA VAL A 89 -9.35 -4.99 -4.17
C VAL A 89 -8.78 -3.64 -3.75
N LEU A 90 -8.14 -2.91 -4.67
CA LEU A 90 -7.64 -1.56 -4.42
C LEU A 90 -8.77 -0.57 -4.08
N ARG A 91 -9.96 -0.73 -4.67
CA ARG A 91 -11.14 0.09 -4.34
C ARG A 91 -11.68 -0.20 -2.96
N ARG A 92 -11.67 -1.46 -2.51
CA ARG A 92 -12.06 -1.83 -1.13
C ARG A 92 -11.17 -1.14 -0.09
N PHE A 93 -9.90 -0.92 -0.42
CA PHE A 93 -8.98 -0.23 0.48
C PHE A 93 -9.33 1.21 0.80
N VAL A 94 -10.15 1.89 0.01
CA VAL A 94 -10.47 3.32 0.21
C VAL A 94 -11.04 3.62 1.60
N THR A 95 -11.73 2.65 2.20
CA THR A 95 -12.37 2.77 3.52
C THR A 95 -11.74 1.88 4.58
N ASP A 96 -10.56 1.33 4.31
CA ASP A 96 -9.90 0.43 5.24
C ASP A 96 -9.48 1.16 6.53
N PRO A 97 -9.72 0.57 7.73
CA PRO A 97 -9.32 1.19 8.98
C PRO A 97 -7.81 1.40 9.10
N VAL A 98 -7.00 0.63 8.36
CA VAL A 98 -5.55 0.76 8.34
C VAL A 98 -5.15 1.82 7.28
N PRO A 99 -4.61 2.99 7.69
CA PRO A 99 -4.21 4.05 6.76
C PRO A 99 -3.21 3.60 5.70
N ARG A 100 -2.38 2.62 6.07
CA ARG A 100 -1.42 2.00 5.16
C ARG A 100 -2.13 1.38 3.96
N LEU A 101 -3.22 0.63 4.15
CA LEU A 101 -3.97 0.00 3.07
C LEU A 101 -4.68 1.04 2.21
N ARG A 102 -5.29 2.06 2.83
CA ARG A 102 -5.85 3.24 2.11
C ARG A 102 -4.83 3.89 1.16
N SER A 103 -3.56 3.99 1.56
CA SER A 103 -2.50 4.56 0.70
C SER A 103 -2.14 3.71 -0.53
N PHE A 104 -2.64 2.47 -0.65
CA PHE A 104 -2.54 1.66 -1.87
C PHE A 104 -3.72 1.89 -2.83
N ALA A 105 -4.86 2.41 -2.38
CA ALA A 105 -6.01 2.61 -3.25
C ALA A 105 -5.70 3.47 -4.51
N PRO A 106 -4.87 4.53 -4.44
CA PRO A 106 -4.45 5.30 -5.62
C PRO A 106 -3.61 4.52 -6.65
N ARG A 107 -3.29 3.25 -6.40
CA ARG A 107 -2.64 2.38 -7.38
C ARG A 107 -3.62 1.80 -8.39
N ASP A 108 -4.93 1.90 -8.15
CA ASP A 108 -5.91 1.56 -9.18
C ASP A 108 -5.82 2.64 -10.25
N PRO A 109 -5.30 2.35 -11.46
CA PRO A 109 -5.24 3.37 -12.50
C PRO A 109 -6.62 3.98 -12.74
N ASN A 110 -7.67 3.17 -12.64
CA ASN A 110 -9.05 3.59 -12.88
C ASN A 110 -9.78 3.95 -11.59
N LEU A 111 -9.09 4.46 -10.56
CA LEU A 111 -9.73 4.89 -9.33
C LEU A 111 -10.75 5.99 -9.65
N PRO A 112 -12.05 5.82 -9.32
CA PRO A 112 -13.06 6.82 -9.57
C PRO A 112 -12.74 8.16 -8.88
N ALA A 113 -13.06 9.28 -9.53
CA ALA A 113 -12.76 10.62 -9.04
C ALA A 113 -13.33 10.88 -7.63
N ALA A 114 -14.55 10.42 -7.34
CA ALA A 114 -15.16 10.55 -6.02
C ALA A 114 -14.39 9.80 -4.92
N LEU A 115 -13.77 8.65 -5.25
CA LEU A 115 -12.92 7.92 -4.29
C LEU A 115 -11.56 8.59 -4.13
N ALA A 116 -10.99 9.14 -5.22
CA ALA A 116 -9.75 9.91 -5.14
C ALA A 116 -9.92 11.18 -4.29
N GLU A 117 -11.03 11.90 -4.46
CA GLU A 117 -11.40 13.06 -3.66
C GLU A 117 -11.58 12.70 -2.18
N LYS A 118 -12.22 11.56 -1.88
CA LYS A 118 -12.32 11.05 -0.51
C LYS A 118 -10.94 10.83 0.13
N LEU A 119 -10.00 10.21 -0.60
CA LEU A 119 -8.63 9.99 -0.12
C LEU A 119 -7.83 11.30 0.01
N ALA A 120 -8.15 12.34 -0.77
CA ALA A 120 -7.52 13.66 -0.63
C ALA A 120 -7.98 14.40 0.63
N SER A 121 -9.08 13.97 1.24
CA SER A 121 -9.58 14.46 2.53
C SER A 121 -9.29 13.50 3.68
N ASP A 122 -8.47 12.48 3.46
CA ASP A 122 -8.14 11.49 4.48
C ASP A 122 -7.41 12.14 5.67
N PRO A 123 -7.71 11.79 6.93
CA PRO A 123 -6.98 12.32 8.09
C PRO A 123 -5.48 12.01 8.04
N GLU A 124 -5.07 10.95 7.35
CA GLU A 124 -3.71 10.45 7.35
C GLU A 124 -2.88 11.02 6.20
N GLU A 125 -1.82 11.75 6.53
CA GLU A 125 -0.94 12.43 5.55
C GLU A 125 -0.41 11.48 4.47
N ARG A 126 -0.13 10.22 4.82
CA ARG A 126 0.38 9.21 3.89
C ARG A 126 -0.62 8.86 2.80
N VAL A 127 -1.92 8.95 3.10
CA VAL A 127 -3.00 8.65 2.16
C VAL A 127 -3.18 9.84 1.22
N ARG A 128 -3.25 11.06 1.78
CA ARG A 128 -3.32 12.30 0.99
C ARG A 128 -2.13 12.45 0.05
N ARG A 129 -0.91 12.21 0.54
CA ARG A 129 0.33 12.19 -0.27
C ARG A 129 0.25 11.18 -1.41
N ALA A 130 -0.29 9.99 -1.16
CA ALA A 130 -0.35 8.93 -2.15
C ALA A 130 -1.32 9.23 -3.30
N VAL A 131 -2.43 9.95 -3.02
CA VAL A 131 -3.44 10.29 -4.03
C VAL A 131 -3.17 11.60 -4.76
N ALA A 132 -2.40 12.52 -4.19
CA ALA A 132 -2.02 13.80 -4.82
C ALA A 132 -1.60 13.68 -6.30
N PRO A 133 -0.77 12.69 -6.71
CA PRO A 133 -0.34 12.57 -8.09
C PRO A 133 -1.32 11.79 -8.99
N HIS A 134 -2.51 11.42 -8.51
CA HIS A 134 -3.41 10.53 -9.25
C HIS A 134 -4.15 11.26 -10.37
N ARG A 135 -4.16 10.68 -11.57
CA ARG A 135 -4.74 11.30 -12.79
C ARG A 135 -6.22 11.65 -12.70
N ASN A 136 -6.99 10.90 -11.90
CA ASN A 136 -8.42 11.11 -11.70
C ASN A 136 -8.73 11.97 -10.46
N LEU A 137 -7.72 12.52 -9.77
CA LEU A 137 -7.96 13.45 -8.68
C LEU A 137 -8.51 14.77 -9.27
N PRO A 138 -9.70 15.24 -8.85
CA PRO A 138 -10.22 16.51 -9.35
C PRO A 138 -9.27 17.67 -9.04
N LEU A 139 -9.09 18.58 -10.01
CA LEU A 139 -8.21 19.73 -9.88
C LEU A 139 -8.46 20.55 -8.59
N PRO A 140 -9.70 20.87 -8.18
CA PRO A 140 -9.93 21.60 -6.93
C PRO A 140 -9.37 20.88 -5.69
N SER A 141 -9.43 19.54 -5.67
CA SER A 141 -8.83 18.75 -4.59
C SER A 141 -7.30 18.76 -4.66
N LEU A 142 -6.70 18.67 -5.85
CA LEU A 142 -5.26 18.81 -6.02
C LEU A 142 -4.75 20.18 -5.54
N LEU A 143 -5.46 21.26 -5.89
CA LEU A 143 -5.11 22.61 -5.46
C LEU A 143 -5.21 22.79 -3.94
N ARG A 144 -6.19 22.16 -3.29
CA ARG A 144 -6.27 22.12 -1.82
C ARG A 144 -5.06 21.43 -1.20
N LEU A 145 -4.56 20.36 -1.82
CA LEU A 145 -3.37 19.64 -1.32
C LEU A 145 -2.07 20.45 -1.45
N LEU A 146 -1.99 21.45 -2.33
CA LEU A 146 -0.85 22.39 -2.36
C LEU A 146 -0.73 23.20 -1.06
N ALA A 147 -1.83 23.41 -0.35
CA ALA A 147 -1.89 24.10 0.93
C ALA A 147 -2.00 23.14 2.13
N ASP A 148 -1.70 21.85 1.94
CA ASP A 148 -1.74 20.86 3.02
C ASP A 148 -0.72 21.21 4.12
N PRO A 149 -1.07 21.09 5.41
CA PRO A 149 -0.14 21.36 6.51
C PRO A 149 1.06 20.40 6.55
N CYS A 150 0.96 19.22 5.92
CA CYS A 150 2.08 18.30 5.79
C CYS A 150 2.91 18.67 4.55
N GLU A 151 4.17 19.09 4.76
CA GLU A 151 5.11 19.46 3.69
C GLU A 151 5.24 18.38 2.61
N ARG A 152 5.24 17.10 2.99
CA ARG A 152 5.34 15.98 2.06
C ARG A 152 4.11 15.82 1.16
N VAL A 153 2.94 16.25 1.63
CA VAL A 153 1.70 16.24 0.84
C VAL A 153 1.73 17.40 -0.14
N ALA A 154 2.10 18.61 0.31
CA ALA A 154 2.24 19.78 -0.54
C ALA A 154 3.30 19.56 -1.64
N GLU A 155 4.45 18.97 -1.31
CA GLU A 155 5.50 18.56 -2.25
C GLU A 155 4.94 17.60 -3.31
N ALA A 156 4.19 16.57 -2.90
CA ALA A 156 3.59 15.60 -3.82
C ALA A 156 2.51 16.24 -4.71
N ALA A 157 1.75 17.21 -4.22
CA ALA A 157 0.79 17.96 -5.02
C ALA A 157 1.48 18.85 -6.05
N GLY A 158 2.54 19.56 -5.66
CA GLY A 158 3.33 20.42 -6.55
C GLY A 158 4.04 19.65 -7.66
N ALA A 159 4.48 18.42 -7.36
CA ALA A 159 5.11 17.54 -8.34
C ALA A 159 4.09 16.73 -9.19
N SER A 160 2.78 16.90 -8.98
CA SER A 160 1.76 16.20 -9.75
C SER A 160 1.84 16.60 -11.24
N PRO A 161 1.95 15.64 -12.19
CA PRO A 161 1.97 15.95 -13.62
C PRO A 161 0.60 16.46 -14.12
N PHE A 162 -0.43 16.42 -13.26
CA PHE A 162 -1.77 16.88 -13.56
C PHE A 162 -2.06 18.29 -13.01
N LEU A 163 -1.07 18.94 -12.39
CA LEU A 163 -1.15 20.36 -12.05
C LEU A 163 -1.03 21.19 -13.35
N PRO A 164 -2.01 22.03 -13.72
CA PRO A 164 -1.93 22.81 -14.95
C PRO A 164 -0.83 23.88 -14.88
N ALA A 165 -0.19 24.16 -16.02
CA ALA A 165 0.91 25.13 -16.14
C ALA A 165 0.55 26.50 -15.55
N ALA A 166 -0.67 27.00 -15.78
CA ALA A 166 -1.12 28.28 -15.22
C ALA A 166 -1.04 28.34 -13.69
N HIS A 167 -1.24 27.22 -12.99
CA HIS A 167 -1.09 27.16 -11.53
C HIS A 167 0.38 27.08 -11.11
N MET A 168 1.23 26.41 -11.90
CA MET A 168 2.67 26.40 -11.68
C MET A 168 3.26 27.81 -11.84
N GLU A 169 2.90 28.52 -12.92
CA GLU A 169 3.31 29.91 -13.16
C GLU A 169 2.89 30.83 -12.02
N TRP A 170 1.65 30.68 -11.53
CA TRP A 170 1.17 31.45 -10.39
C TRP A 170 1.96 31.16 -9.10
N LEU A 171 2.30 29.89 -8.83
CA LEU A 171 3.14 29.50 -7.69
C LEU A 171 4.54 30.11 -7.78
N LEU A 172 5.17 30.07 -8.95
CA LEU A 172 6.49 30.64 -9.21
C LEU A 172 6.48 32.16 -9.04
N THR A 173 5.49 32.85 -9.64
CA THR A 173 5.29 34.29 -9.47
C THR A 173 5.14 34.66 -8.00
N ARG A 174 4.39 33.88 -7.23
CA ARG A 174 4.19 34.10 -5.78
C ARG A 174 5.47 33.87 -4.97
N ALA A 175 6.38 33.04 -5.47
CA ALA A 175 7.71 32.83 -4.90
C ALA A 175 8.75 33.89 -5.35
N GLY A 176 8.37 34.80 -6.26
CA GLY A 176 9.27 35.82 -6.82
C GLY A 176 10.24 35.28 -7.87
N LEU A 177 9.89 34.15 -8.52
CA LEU A 177 10.65 33.52 -9.61
C LEU A 177 10.04 33.85 -10.98
#